data_AF-A0A4R8VKU9-F1
#
_entry.id   AF-A0A4R8VKU9-F1
#
_cell.length_a   1.000
_cell.length_b   1.000
_cell.length_c   1.000
_cell.angle_alpha   90.00
_cell.angle_beta   90.00
_cell.angle_gamma   90.00
#
_symmetry.space_group_name_H-M   'P 1'
#
loop_
_entity.id
_entity.type
_entity.pdbx_description
1 polymer ?
#
loop_
_entity_poly.entity_id
_entity_poly.type
_entity_poly.pdbx_seq_one_letter_code
_entity_poly.pdbx_strand_id
1 'polypeptide(L)'
;MATADATLLCIILVFLAIFQLLLIAGLPLGRFAWAGRHEVLRTCQRIGSALSIALYLVFALLVLERAELTSFIYSASFIGVAVWVLTGYSTLSVIMNGISRSKSERLVMTPVSLMLAGRCLVVAIR
;
A
#
# COMPACT_ATOMS: atom_id res chain seq x y z
N MET A 1 15.85 -2.89 -15.07
CA MET A 1 15.93 -2.31 -13.71
C MET A 1 14.56 -1.93 -13.17
N ALA A 2 13.71 -1.22 -13.92
CA ALA A 2 12.32 -0.89 -13.50
C ALA A 2 11.46 -2.12 -13.14
N THR A 3 11.67 -3.25 -13.82
CA THR A 3 10.96 -4.50 -13.56
C THR A 3 11.22 -5.08 -12.17
N ALA A 4 12.47 -5.06 -11.68
CA ALA A 4 12.79 -5.59 -10.34
C ALA A 4 12.17 -4.75 -9.22
N ASP A 5 12.19 -3.42 -9.36
CA ASP A 5 11.52 -2.48 -8.45
C ASP A 5 9.99 -2.73 -8.44
N ALA A 6 9.40 -2.90 -9.63
CA ALA A 6 7.98 -3.20 -9.79
C ALA A 6 7.58 -4.55 -9.16
N THR A 7 8.35 -5.61 -9.41
CA THR A 7 8.09 -6.94 -8.84
C THR A 7 8.14 -6.91 -7.31
N LEU A 8 9.16 -6.27 -6.73
CA LEU A 8 9.28 -6.15 -5.28
C LEU A 8 8.08 -5.40 -4.66
N LEU A 9 7.65 -4.31 -5.31
CA LEU A 9 6.51 -3.52 -4.86
C LEU A 9 5.22 -4.35 -4.92
N CYS A 10 4.99 -5.08 -6.03
CA CYS A 10 3.86 -6.00 -6.15
C CYS A 10 3.86 -7.09 -5.07
N ILE A 11 5.02 -7.68 -4.76
CA ILE A 11 5.13 -8.69 -3.69
C ILE A 11 4.70 -8.09 -2.34
N ILE A 12 5.18 -6.89 -2.00
CA ILE A 12 4.80 -6.21 -0.75
C ILE A 12 3.28 -5.95 -0.73
N LEU A 13 2.71 -5.48 -1.84
CA LEU A 13 1.26 -5.23 -1.95
C LEU A 13 0.43 -6.51 -1.79
N VAL A 14 0.90 -7.65 -2.31
CA VAL A 14 0.23 -8.95 -2.14
C VAL A 14 0.22 -9.36 -0.67
N PHE A 15 1.36 -9.25 0.03
CA PHE A 15 1.42 -9.54 1.46
C PHE A 15 0.49 -8.63 2.26
N LEU A 16 0.44 -7.34 1.92
CA LEU A 16 -0.49 -6.40 2.54
C LEU A 16 -1.95 -6.73 2.24
N ALA A 17 -2.28 -7.15 1.01
CA ALA A 17 -3.64 -7.55 0.65
C ALA A 17 -4.07 -8.80 1.44
N ILE A 18 -3.19 -9.80 1.58
CA ILE A 18 -3.43 -10.97 2.42
C ILE A 18 -3.65 -10.54 3.87
N PHE A 19 -2.81 -9.66 4.40
CA PHE A 19 -2.98 -9.11 5.75
C PHE A 19 -4.35 -8.43 5.93
N GLN A 20 -4.77 -7.58 5.00
CA GLN A 20 -6.09 -6.93 5.05
C GLN A 20 -7.25 -7.95 4.97
N LEU A 21 -7.12 -9.01 4.16
CA LEU A 21 -8.10 -10.10 4.09
C LEU A 21 -8.21 -10.84 5.43
N LEU A 22 -7.09 -11.12 6.10
CA LEU A 22 -7.09 -11.73 7.44
C LEU A 22 -7.77 -10.83 8.48
N LEU A 23 -7.57 -9.51 8.40
CA LEU A 23 -8.26 -8.54 9.25
C LEU A 23 -9.78 -8.53 9.00
N ILE A 24 -10.21 -8.61 7.74
CA ILE A 24 -11.63 -8.69 7.36
C ILE A 24 -12.25 -10.01 7.85
N ALA A 25 -11.50 -11.11 7.78
CA ALA A 25 -11.90 -12.42 8.29
C ALA A 25 -12.05 -12.45 9.83
N GLY A 26 -11.55 -11.42 10.53
CA GLY A 26 -11.71 -11.26 11.97
C GLY A 26 -10.59 -11.88 12.80
N LEU A 27 -9.42 -12.14 12.21
CA LEU A 27 -8.25 -12.56 13.00
C LEU A 27 -7.82 -11.44 13.97
N PRO A 28 -7.25 -11.78 15.14
CA PRO A 28 -6.79 -10.84 16.16
C PRO A 28 -5.47 -10.13 15.77
N LEU A 29 -5.39 -9.63 14.55
CA LEU A 29 -4.24 -8.95 13.98
C LEU A 29 -4.39 -7.43 13.98
N GLY A 30 -5.50 -6.90 14.51
CA GLY A 30 -5.79 -5.48 14.56
C GLY A 30 -4.76 -4.65 15.34
N ARG A 31 -3.92 -5.24 16.19
CA ARG A 31 -2.79 -4.54 16.81
C ARG A 31 -1.76 -3.97 15.80
N PHE A 32 -1.74 -4.50 14.58
CA PHE A 32 -0.84 -4.06 13.51
C PHE A 32 -1.49 -3.06 12.54
N ALA A 33 -2.75 -2.69 12.74
CA ALA A 33 -3.48 -1.78 11.85
C ALA A 33 -4.44 -0.88 12.62
N TRP A 34 -4.94 0.18 11.98
CA TRP A 34 -6.01 1.02 12.54
C TRP A 34 -5.70 1.55 13.96
N ALA A 35 -4.44 1.95 14.21
CA ALA A 35 -3.94 2.43 15.49
C ALA A 35 -3.95 1.40 16.65
N GLY A 36 -4.16 0.11 16.35
CA GLY A 36 -4.29 -0.95 17.36
C GLY A 36 -5.49 -0.78 18.30
N ARG A 37 -6.54 -0.06 17.87
CA ARG A 37 -7.70 0.25 18.74
C ARG A 37 -8.51 -0.98 19.13
N HIS A 38 -8.52 -2.01 18.29
CA HIS A 38 -9.25 -3.25 18.49
C HIS A 38 -8.42 -4.41 17.98
N GLU A 39 -8.31 -5.51 18.74
CA GLU A 39 -7.61 -6.71 18.25
C GLU A 39 -8.35 -7.36 17.08
N VAL A 40 -9.69 -7.39 17.16
CA VAL A 40 -10.59 -7.83 16.08
C VAL A 40 -11.28 -6.61 15.48
N LEU A 41 -11.23 -6.47 14.15
CA LEU A 41 -11.77 -5.29 13.47
C LEU A 41 -13.29 -5.18 13.58
N ARG A 42 -13.75 -3.97 13.91
CA ARG A 42 -15.15 -3.55 13.81
C ARG A 42 -15.56 -3.37 12.34
N THR A 43 -16.85 -3.41 12.04
CA THR A 43 -17.40 -3.33 10.68
C THR A 43 -16.84 -2.17 9.86
N CYS A 44 -16.75 -0.96 10.43
CA CYS A 44 -16.18 0.19 9.71
C CYS A 44 -14.70 0.00 9.34
N GLN A 45 -13.91 -0.64 10.21
CA GLN A 45 -12.50 -0.92 9.91
C GLN A 45 -12.38 -2.02 8.84
N ARG A 46 -13.31 -2.98 8.79
CA ARG A 46 -13.34 -4.00 7.72
C ARG A 46 -13.60 -3.36 6.36
N ILE A 47 -14.52 -2.39 6.29
CA ILE A 47 -14.76 -1.60 5.07
C ILE A 47 -13.50 -0.83 4.68
N GLY A 48 -12.84 -0.17 5.64
CA GLY A 48 -11.57 0.52 5.38
C GLY A 48 -10.47 -0.42 4.87
N SER A 49 -10.44 -1.66 5.37
CA SER A 49 -9.48 -2.70 4.97
C SER A 49 -9.77 -3.18 3.53
N ALA A 50 -11.04 -3.33 3.16
CA ALA A 50 -11.45 -3.62 1.79
C ALA A 50 -11.08 -2.49 0.83
N LEU A 51 -11.28 -1.23 1.23
CA LEU A 51 -10.85 -0.07 0.46
C LEU A 51 -9.32 -0.03 0.29
N SER A 52 -8.57 -0.43 1.31
CA SER A 52 -7.11 -0.52 1.25
C SER A 52 -6.65 -1.58 0.24
N ILE A 53 -7.33 -2.74 0.16
CA ILE A 53 -7.07 -3.75 -0.87
C ILE A 53 -7.30 -3.16 -2.27
N ALA A 54 -8.41 -2.44 -2.48
CA ALA A 54 -8.70 -1.80 -3.76
C ALA A 54 -7.59 -0.80 -4.14
N LEU A 55 -7.10 -0.01 -3.18
CA LEU A 55 -5.96 0.88 -3.40
C LEU A 55 -4.69 0.10 -3.76
N TYR A 56 -4.37 -0.99 -3.07
CA TYR A 56 -3.20 -1.82 -3.40
C TYR A 56 -3.27 -2.38 -4.81
N LEU A 57 -4.45 -2.76 -5.30
CA LEU A 57 -4.64 -3.19 -6.69
C LEU A 57 -4.34 -2.06 -7.69
N VAL A 58 -4.84 -0.85 -7.42
CA VAL A 58 -4.55 0.34 -8.25
C VAL A 58 -3.04 0.62 -8.28
N PHE A 59 -2.35 0.47 -7.16
CA PHE A 59 -0.90 0.69 -7.07
C PHE A 59 -0.14 -0.34 -7.91
N ALA A 60 -0.51 -1.61 -7.78
CA ALA A 60 0.10 -2.68 -8.56
C ALA A 60 -0.08 -2.45 -10.06
N LEU A 61 -1.31 -2.09 -10.49
CA LEU A 61 -1.59 -1.81 -11.90
C LEU A 61 -0.74 -0.65 -12.44
N LEU A 62 -0.71 0.49 -11.75
CA LEU A 62 0.05 1.65 -12.20
C LEU A 62 1.56 1.40 -12.29
N VAL A 63 2.09 0.60 -11.36
CA VAL A 63 3.50 0.20 -11.36
C VAL A 63 3.81 -0.80 -12.48
N LEU A 64 2.91 -1.73 -12.77
CA LEU A 64 3.04 -2.67 -13.90
C LEU A 64 2.96 -1.97 -15.26
N GLU A 65 2.04 -1.02 -15.42
CA GLU A 65 1.93 -0.18 -16.63
C GLU A 65 3.20 0.65 -16.83
N ARG A 66 3.73 1.28 -15.77
CA ARG A 66 5.02 2.01 -15.83
C ARG A 66 6.20 1.11 -16.16
N ALA A 67 6.14 -0.16 -15.80
CA ALA A 67 7.16 -1.15 -16.11
C ALA A 67 6.97 -1.77 -17.51
N GLU A 68 5.97 -1.31 -18.29
CA GLU A 68 5.60 -1.84 -19.61
C GLU A 68 5.27 -3.35 -19.58
N LEU A 69 4.86 -3.85 -18.41
CA LEU A 69 4.49 -5.26 -18.21
C LEU A 69 3.01 -5.53 -18.54
N THR A 70 2.20 -4.48 -18.60
CA THR A 70 0.80 -4.50 -19.00
C THR A 70 0.49 -3.32 -19.91
N SER A 71 -0.62 -3.38 -20.64
CA SER A 71 -1.04 -2.37 -21.62
C SER A 71 -2.53 -2.00 -21.48
N PHE A 72 -2.99 -1.82 -20.25
CA PHE A 72 -4.37 -1.41 -19.94
C PHE A 72 -4.57 0.10 -20.05
N ILE A 73 -3.53 0.91 -19.83
CA ILE A 73 -3.61 2.37 -19.81
C ILE A 73 -2.75 2.95 -20.94
N TYR A 74 -3.39 3.53 -21.95
CA TYR A 74 -2.69 4.08 -23.12
C TYR A 74 -2.10 5.49 -22.91
N SER A 75 -2.52 6.22 -21.86
CA SER A 75 -2.09 7.61 -21.64
C SER A 75 -0.90 7.71 -20.69
N ALA A 76 0.30 7.93 -21.24
CA ALA A 76 1.53 8.11 -20.46
C ALA A 76 1.44 9.29 -19.47
N SER A 77 0.82 10.40 -19.88
CA SER A 77 0.61 11.58 -19.01
C SER A 77 -0.26 11.25 -17.80
N PHE A 78 -1.31 10.46 -17.99
CA PHE A 78 -2.18 10.03 -16.90
C PHE A 78 -1.42 9.13 -15.91
N ILE A 79 -0.63 8.17 -16.42
CA ILE A 79 0.18 7.29 -15.57
C ILE A 79 1.19 8.11 -14.77
N GLY A 80 1.84 9.11 -15.39
CA GLY A 80 2.77 10.00 -14.70
C GLY A 80 2.13 10.73 -13.52
N VAL A 81 0.98 11.37 -13.73
CA VAL A 81 0.23 12.06 -12.65
C VAL A 81 -0.22 11.07 -11.58
N ALA A 82 -0.76 9.92 -11.98
CA ALA A 82 -1.26 8.91 -11.06
C ALA A 82 -0.16 8.40 -10.12
N VAL A 83 1.03 8.10 -10.64
CA VAL A 83 2.18 7.63 -9.84
C VAL A 83 2.65 8.70 -8.84
N TRP A 84 2.59 9.99 -9.20
CA TRP A 84 2.87 11.08 -8.25
C TRP A 84 1.83 11.16 -7.13
N VAL A 85 0.55 11.02 -7.46
CA VAL A 85 -0.53 10.94 -6.46
C VAL A 85 -0.32 9.75 -5.52
N LEU A 86 0.07 8.58 -6.06
CA LEU A 86 0.39 7.40 -5.26
C LEU A 86 1.56 7.62 -4.32
N THR A 87 2.59 8.33 -4.79
CA THR A 87 3.76 8.67 -3.99
C THR A 87 3.37 9.56 -2.82
N GLY A 88 2.52 10.56 -3.07
CA GLY A 88 1.96 11.43 -2.03
C GLY A 88 1.14 10.64 -1.00
N TYR A 89 0.24 9.77 -1.45
CA TYR A 89 -0.54 8.90 -0.57
C TYR A 89 0.35 7.97 0.27
N SER A 90 1.35 7.34 -0.34
CA SER A 90 2.28 6.44 0.35
C SER A 90 3.08 7.17 1.42
N THR A 91 3.51 8.40 1.12
CA THR A 91 4.19 9.28 2.08
C THR A 91 3.28 9.63 3.25
N LEU A 92 2.01 9.94 2.99
CA LEU A 92 1.04 10.15 4.07
C LEU A 92 0.84 8.89 4.92
N SER A 93 0.84 7.71 4.29
CA SER A 93 0.78 6.42 5.02
C SER A 93 1.97 6.24 5.97
N VAL A 94 3.19 6.61 5.56
CA VAL A 94 4.38 6.60 6.44
C VAL A 94 4.16 7.45 7.68
N ILE A 95 3.68 8.68 7.50
CA ILE A 95 3.43 9.60 8.62
C ILE A 95 2.38 9.01 9.55
N MET A 96 1.26 8.54 9.01
CA MET A 96 0.16 7.95 9.76
C MET A 96 0.59 6.72 10.56
N ASN A 97 1.38 5.83 9.95
CA ASN A 97 1.93 4.65 10.61
C ASN A 97 2.96 5.04 11.68
N GLY A 98 3.79 6.04 11.42
CA GLY A 98 4.83 6.52 12.34
C GLY A 98 4.26 7.17 13.60
N ILE A 99 3.14 7.89 13.49
CA ILE A 99 2.42 8.49 14.64
C ILE A 99 1.41 7.54 15.28
N SER A 100 1.31 6.29 14.83
CA SER A 100 0.34 5.33 15.38
C SER A 100 0.52 5.16 16.90
N ARG A 101 -0.61 5.01 17.60
CA ARG A 101 -0.62 4.72 19.04
C ARG A 101 -0.14 3.29 19.34
N SER A 102 -0.24 2.37 18.39
CA SER A 102 0.24 1.00 18.53
C SER A 102 1.74 0.90 18.28
N LYS A 103 2.49 0.40 19.28
CA LYS A 103 3.93 0.11 19.12
C LYS A 103 4.19 -0.91 18.00
N SER A 104 3.36 -1.94 17.91
CA SER A 104 3.51 -3.00 16.90
C SER A 104 3.26 -2.48 15.49
N GLU A 105 2.25 -1.63 15.31
CA GLU A 105 1.99 -0.98 14.02
C GLU A 105 3.12 -0.04 13.63
N ARG A 106 3.63 0.79 14.56
CA ARG A 106 4.77 1.67 14.27
C ARG A 106 6.01 0.87 13.81
N LEU A 107 6.35 -0.21 14.51
CA LEU A 107 7.55 -0.99 14.23
C LEU A 107 7.47 -1.80 12.93
N VAL A 108 6.26 -2.21 12.50
CA VAL A 108 6.07 -3.05 11.31
C VAL A 108 5.59 -2.23 10.11
N MET A 109 4.56 -1.41 10.28
CA MET A 109 3.91 -0.70 9.16
C MET A 109 4.68 0.54 8.72
N THR A 110 5.40 1.22 9.62
CA THR A 110 6.25 2.36 9.21
C THR A 110 7.35 1.94 8.24
N PRO A 111 8.18 0.92 8.50
CA PRO A 111 9.20 0.51 7.53
C PRO A 111 8.57 -0.04 6.23
N VAL A 112 7.46 -0.78 6.30
CA VAL A 112 6.76 -1.26 5.10
C VAL A 112 6.23 -0.11 4.25
N SER A 113 5.55 0.86 4.86
CA SER A 113 5.06 2.04 4.15
C SER A 113 6.20 2.92 3.62
N LEU A 114 7.33 2.98 4.33
CA LEU A 114 8.51 3.70 3.87
C LEU A 114 9.13 3.05 2.63
N MET A 115 9.22 1.72 2.60
CA MET A 115 9.65 0.98 1.41
C MET A 115 8.70 1.22 0.24
N LEU A 116 7.38 1.19 0.46
CA LEU A 116 6.39 1.52 -0.56
C LEU A 116 6.55 2.94 -1.09
N ALA A 117 6.63 3.94 -0.20
CA ALA A 117 6.80 5.34 -0.58
C ALA A 117 8.10 5.57 -1.37
N GLY A 118 9.21 4.99 -0.90
CA GLY A 118 10.51 5.09 -1.57
C GLY A 118 10.50 4.47 -2.97
N ARG A 119 9.88 3.28 -3.13
CA ARG A 119 9.78 2.63 -4.44
C ARG A 119 8.82 3.36 -5.37
N CYS A 120 7.67 3.85 -4.88
CA CYS A 120 6.78 4.70 -5.66
C CYS A 120 7.50 5.97 -6.15
N LEU A 121 8.30 6.62 -5.31
CA LEU A 121 9.08 7.80 -5.69
C LEU A 121 10.11 7.48 -6.78
N VAL A 122 10.81 6.34 -6.67
CA VAL A 122 11.76 5.89 -7.70
C VAL A 122 11.05 5.65 -9.04
N VAL A 123 9.85 5.07 -9.01
CA VAL A 123 9.02 4.88 -10.22
C VAL A 123 8.47 6.22 -10.76
N ALA A 124 8.19 7.20 -9.89
CA ALA A 124 7.66 8.49 -10.27
C ALA A 124 8.67 9.38 -11.02
N ILE A 125 9.94 9.30 -10.61
CA ILE A 125 11.03 10.13 -11.15
C ILE A 125 11.60 9.55 -12.45
N ARG A 126 11.39 8.26 -12.71
CA ARG A 126 11.75 7.61 -13.98
C ARG A 126 10.63 7.73 -15.01
#